data_AF-A0A7T8JIZ4-F1
#
_entry.id   AF-A0A7T8JIZ4-F1
#
_cell.length_a   1.000
_cell.length_b   1.000
_cell.length_c   1.000
_cell.angle_alpha   90.00
_cell.angle_beta   90.00
_cell.angle_gamma   90.00
#
_symmetry.space_group_name_H-M   'P 1'
#
loop_
_entity.id
_entity.type
_entity.pdbx_description
1 polymer ?
#
loop_
_entity_poly.entity_id
_entity_poly.type
_entity_poly.pdbx_seq_one_letter_code
_entity_poly.pdbx_strand_id
1 'polypeptide(L)'
;GALALSKTWAGSHFLRFFHTSVSRPGRAEPRFIGVGYVDDTQFVRFDSDAADPKAEPRAAWVEREDQAYWDMQTWRAKGAAHSDKVDLQTALRYYNQSDEGSHTFQRMYGCEVGPDGRFLSGYVQLAYEGMDYIALN
;
A
#
# COMPACT_ATOMS: atom_id res chain seq x y z
N GLY A 1 43.89 12.27 6.92
CA GLY A 1 43.45 10.90 6.59
C GLY A 1 41.99 10.98 6.23
N ALA A 2 41.62 10.58 5.02
CA ALA A 2 40.23 10.59 4.58
C ALA A 2 39.43 9.56 5.38
N LEU A 3 38.34 10.00 6.01
CA LEU A 3 37.37 9.12 6.64
C LEU A 3 36.71 8.28 5.54
N ALA A 4 37.09 7.01 5.46
CA ALA A 4 36.40 6.05 4.62
C ALA A 4 34.96 5.91 5.16
N LEU A 5 33.98 6.24 4.34
CA LEU A 5 32.57 5.91 4.56
C LEU A 5 32.41 4.39 4.49
N SER A 6 32.57 3.70 5.63
CA SER A 6 32.40 2.25 5.72
C SER A 6 30.98 1.90 6.18
N LYS A 7 30.07 1.79 5.22
CA LYS A 7 29.00 0.78 5.20
C LYS A 7 28.46 0.73 3.76
N THR A 8 29.03 -0.13 2.93
CA THR A 8 28.42 -0.46 1.63
C THR A 8 27.07 -1.10 1.93
N TRP A 9 25.99 -0.41 1.57
CA TRP A 9 24.65 -0.98 1.43
C TRP A 9 24.77 -2.11 0.41
N ALA A 10 24.94 -3.34 0.88
CA ALA A 10 25.22 -4.47 0.01
C ALA A 10 23.91 -4.96 -0.63
N GLY A 11 23.47 -4.27 -1.69
CA GLY A 11 22.31 -4.67 -2.49
C GLY A 11 21.37 -3.51 -2.83
N SER A 12 20.42 -3.78 -3.72
CA SER A 12 19.27 -2.89 -3.93
C SER A 12 18.35 -2.94 -2.71
N HIS A 13 17.60 -1.85 -2.51
CA HIS A 13 16.53 -1.77 -1.52
C HIS A 13 15.19 -1.50 -2.18
N PHE A 14 14.12 -1.95 -1.55
CA PHE A 14 12.77 -1.86 -2.09
C PHE A 14 11.83 -1.19 -1.10
N LEU A 15 11.03 -0.25 -1.57
CA LEU A 15 9.87 0.25 -0.86
C LEU A 15 8.63 -0.27 -1.57
N ARG A 16 7.77 -1.02 -0.88
CA ARG A 16 6.55 -1.61 -1.45
C ARG A 16 5.33 -1.27 -0.61
N PHE A 17 4.25 -0.85 -1.26
CA PHE A 17 2.94 -0.70 -0.64
C PHE A 17 1.94 -1.64 -1.30
N PHE A 18 1.10 -2.25 -0.48
CA PHE A 18 -0.01 -3.10 -0.92
C PHE A 18 -1.29 -2.57 -0.32
N HIS A 19 -2.22 -2.18 -1.17
CA HIS A 19 -3.59 -1.84 -0.82
C HIS A 19 -4.48 -3.00 -1.26
N THR A 20 -5.40 -3.39 -0.39
CA THR A 20 -6.40 -4.42 -0.67
C THR A 20 -7.74 -3.94 -0.15
N SER A 21 -8.69 -3.85 -1.07
CA SER A 21 -10.06 -3.43 -0.83
C SER A 21 -11.00 -4.58 -1.14
N VAL A 22 -11.81 -4.97 -0.16
CA VAL A 22 -12.75 -6.08 -0.28
C VAL A 22 -14.16 -5.54 -0.06
N SER A 23 -15.01 -5.56 -1.10
CA SER A 23 -16.43 -5.26 -0.96
C SER A 23 -17.10 -6.32 -0.10
N ARG A 24 -18.13 -5.94 0.65
CA ARG A 24 -18.83 -6.85 1.56
C ARG A 24 -20.31 -6.75 1.29
N PRO A 25 -20.97 -7.83 0.85
CA PRO A 25 -22.41 -7.86 0.66
C PRO A 25 -23.13 -7.34 1.91
N GLY A 26 -24.08 -6.41 1.72
CA GLY A 26 -24.82 -5.79 2.81
C GLY A 26 -24.07 -4.71 3.60
N ARG A 27 -22.86 -4.31 3.20
CA ARG A 27 -22.16 -3.13 3.74
C ARG A 27 -21.85 -2.13 2.64
N ALA A 28 -22.14 -0.85 2.92
CA ALA A 28 -21.90 0.24 1.97
C ALA A 28 -20.41 0.53 1.73
N GLU A 29 -19.55 0.22 2.71
CA GLU A 29 -18.11 0.48 2.64
C GLU A 29 -17.30 -0.84 2.54
N PRO A 30 -16.39 -0.96 1.56
CA PRO A 30 -15.45 -2.07 1.52
C PRO A 30 -14.51 -2.01 2.72
N ARG A 31 -13.92 -3.16 3.09
CA ARG A 31 -12.79 -3.17 4.02
C ARG A 31 -11.54 -2.83 3.22
N PHE A 32 -10.82 -1.80 3.64
CA PHE A 32 -9.53 -1.41 3.09
C PHE A 32 -8.41 -1.77 4.06
N ILE A 33 -7.37 -2.43 3.55
CA ILE A 33 -6.12 -2.71 4.25
C ILE A 33 -4.99 -2.12 3.42
N GLY A 34 -4.18 -1.24 4.03
CA GLY A 34 -2.95 -0.72 3.44
C GLY A 34 -1.75 -1.20 4.25
N VAL A 35 -0.74 -1.76 3.61
CA VAL A 35 0.52 -2.17 4.27
C VAL A 35 1.71 -1.67 3.47
N GLY A 36 2.78 -1.31 4.18
CA GLY A 36 4.04 -0.86 3.58
C GLY A 36 5.22 -1.68 4.09
N TYR A 37 6.16 -1.96 3.18
CA TYR A 37 7.37 -2.74 3.39
C TYR A 37 8.59 -1.93 2.96
N VAL A 38 9.64 -1.96 3.78
CA VAL A 38 11.00 -1.66 3.36
C VAL A 38 11.73 -3.00 3.31
N ASP A 39 12.23 -3.36 2.13
CA ASP A 39 12.70 -4.69 1.80
C ASP A 39 11.65 -5.75 2.15
N ASP A 40 11.97 -6.67 3.06
CA ASP A 40 11.06 -7.72 3.55
C ASP A 40 10.44 -7.38 4.92
N THR A 41 10.66 -6.15 5.43
CA THR A 41 10.17 -5.73 6.74
C THR A 41 8.93 -4.85 6.59
N GLN A 42 7.79 -5.34 7.07
CA GLN A 42 6.59 -4.52 7.17
C GLN A 42 6.82 -3.41 8.20
N PHE A 43 6.64 -2.15 7.80
CA PHE A 43 6.86 -1.01 8.70
C PHE A 43 5.58 -0.22 9.00
N VAL A 44 4.55 -0.31 8.16
CA VAL A 44 3.28 0.38 8.37
C VAL A 44 2.09 -0.51 8.04
N ARG A 45 1.00 -0.33 8.78
CA ARG A 45 -0.31 -0.93 8.50
C ARG A 45 -1.43 0.06 8.77
N PHE A 46 -2.46 0.04 7.94
CA PHE A 46 -3.77 0.65 8.17
C PHE A 46 -4.85 -0.42 7.93
N ASP A 47 -5.89 -0.44 8.75
CA ASP A 47 -7.06 -1.30 8.60
C ASP A 47 -8.33 -0.49 8.85
N SER A 48 -9.20 -0.38 7.84
CA SER A 48 -10.42 0.43 7.95
C SER A 48 -11.44 -0.15 8.94
N ASP A 49 -11.32 -1.44 9.27
CA ASP A 49 -12.19 -2.13 10.22
C ASP A 49 -11.70 -2.08 11.67
N ALA A 50 -10.54 -1.46 11.93
CA ALA A 50 -10.07 -1.26 13.30
C ALA A 50 -11.05 -0.37 14.09
N ALA A 51 -11.10 -0.54 15.42
CA ALA A 51 -11.96 0.29 16.27
C ALA A 51 -11.61 1.78 16.19
N ASP A 52 -10.32 2.09 15.99
CA ASP A 52 -9.78 3.42 15.72
C ASP A 52 -8.92 3.37 14.44
N PRO A 53 -9.50 3.55 13.24
CA PRO A 53 -8.79 3.43 11.98
C PRO A 53 -7.70 4.50 11.80
N LYS A 54 -6.46 4.10 12.05
CA LYS A 54 -5.24 4.90 11.87
C LYS A 54 -4.08 4.06 11.34
N ALA A 55 -3.09 4.75 10.79
CA ALA A 55 -1.84 4.12 10.38
C ALA A 55 -1.02 3.80 11.64
N GLU A 56 -0.47 2.59 11.70
CA GLU A 56 0.23 2.07 12.85
C GLU A 56 1.65 1.60 12.48
N PRO A 57 2.64 1.85 13.35
CA PRO A 57 3.98 1.31 13.18
C PRO A 57 3.98 -0.22 13.27
N ARG A 58 4.80 -0.85 12.43
CA ARG A 58 5.03 -2.31 12.42
C ARG A 58 6.50 -2.68 12.57
N ALA A 59 7.38 -1.69 12.74
CA ALA A 59 8.79 -1.88 13.01
C ALA A 59 9.31 -0.81 13.99
N ALA A 60 10.21 -1.19 14.90
CA ALA A 60 10.71 -0.31 15.97
C ALA A 60 11.38 0.97 15.44
N TRP A 61 12.01 0.91 14.26
CA TRP A 61 12.70 2.07 13.69
C TRP A 61 11.77 3.16 13.17
N VAL A 62 10.47 2.88 12.94
CA VAL A 62 9.50 3.89 12.51
C VAL A 62 8.73 4.50 13.69
N GLU A 63 8.80 3.90 14.88
CA GLU A 63 8.16 4.44 16.10
C GLU A 63 8.70 5.81 16.52
N ARG A 64 9.90 6.18 16.03
CA ARG A 64 10.52 7.49 16.26
C ARG A 64 9.92 8.63 15.42
N GLU A 65 9.10 8.31 14.42
CA GLU A 65 8.41 9.33 13.61
C GLU A 65 7.39 10.08 14.45
N ASP A 66 7.15 11.34 14.11
CA ASP A 66 6.28 12.23 14.89
C ASP A 66 4.79 12.00 14.60
N GLN A 67 3.94 12.65 15.39
CA GLN A 67 2.49 12.55 15.22
C GLN A 67 2.03 13.08 13.85
N ALA A 68 2.70 14.10 13.32
CA ALA A 68 2.35 14.68 12.02
C ALA A 68 2.57 13.68 10.87
N TYR A 69 3.63 12.87 10.95
CA TYR A 69 3.85 11.74 10.05
C TYR A 69 2.69 10.75 10.11
N TRP A 70 2.29 10.31 11.31
CA TRP A 70 1.21 9.32 11.49
C TRP A 70 -0.16 9.84 11.05
N ASP A 71 -0.44 11.12 11.30
CA ASP A 71 -1.66 11.79 10.84
C ASP A 71 -1.69 11.84 9.30
N MET A 72 -0.56 12.17 8.67
CA MET A 72 -0.42 12.18 7.22
C MET A 72 -0.59 10.77 6.61
N GLN A 73 0.03 9.74 7.19
CA GLN A 73 -0.15 8.36 6.73
C GLN A 73 -1.61 7.91 6.85
N THR A 74 -2.26 8.26 7.96
CA THR A 74 -3.67 7.97 8.19
C THR A 74 -4.56 8.67 7.16
N TRP A 75 -4.31 9.95 6.89
CA TRP A 75 -5.05 10.72 5.88
C TRP A 75 -4.89 10.11 4.48
N ARG A 76 -3.67 9.74 4.09
CA ARG A 76 -3.39 9.07 2.80
C ARG A 76 -4.10 7.73 2.68
N ALA A 77 -4.09 6.91 3.74
CA ALA A 77 -4.76 5.62 3.74
C ALA A 77 -6.29 5.77 3.62
N LYS A 78 -6.90 6.76 4.29
CA LYS A 78 -8.32 7.08 4.13
C LYS A 78 -8.65 7.57 2.72
N GLY A 79 -7.78 8.38 2.11
CA GLY A 79 -7.90 8.79 0.71
C GLY A 79 -7.85 7.60 -0.25
N ALA A 80 -6.88 6.70 -0.05
CA ALA A 80 -6.76 5.48 -0.84
C ALA A 80 -7.98 4.56 -0.70
N ALA A 81 -8.51 4.38 0.51
CA ALA A 81 -9.74 3.61 0.74
C ALA A 81 -10.93 4.17 -0.04
N HIS A 82 -11.04 5.50 -0.13
CA HIS A 82 -12.09 6.14 -0.93
C HIS A 82 -11.89 5.91 -2.43
N SER A 83 -10.67 6.06 -2.95
CA SER A 83 -10.36 5.78 -4.35
C SER A 83 -10.64 4.32 -4.72
N ASP A 84 -10.16 3.36 -3.92
CA ASP A 84 -10.37 1.94 -4.19
C ASP A 84 -11.86 1.54 -4.14
N LYS A 85 -12.67 2.20 -3.31
CA LYS A 85 -14.13 2.01 -3.33
C LYS A 85 -14.72 2.40 -4.69
N VAL A 86 -14.31 3.54 -5.24
CA VAL A 86 -14.77 4.00 -6.56
C VAL A 86 -14.27 3.07 -7.66
N ASP A 87 -13.02 2.61 -7.55
CA ASP A 87 -12.43 1.64 -8.49
C ASP A 87 -13.21 0.30 -8.46
N LEU A 88 -13.55 -0.22 -7.28
CA LEU A 88 -14.41 -1.40 -7.11
C LEU A 88 -15.78 -1.23 -7.78
N GLN A 89 -16.46 -0.11 -7.52
CA GLN A 89 -17.76 0.18 -8.14
C GLN A 89 -17.67 0.29 -9.67
N THR A 90 -16.54 0.78 -10.17
CA THR A 90 -16.28 0.88 -11.61
C THR A 90 -15.99 -0.49 -12.23
N ALA A 91 -15.16 -1.30 -11.57
CA ALA A 91 -14.85 -2.66 -12.02
C ALA A 91 -16.11 -3.53 -12.10
N LEU A 92 -16.97 -3.49 -11.07
CA LEU A 92 -18.28 -4.17 -11.08
C LEU A 92 -19.09 -3.84 -12.33
N ARG A 93 -19.15 -2.56 -12.72
CA ARG A 93 -19.87 -2.11 -13.92
C ARG A 93 -19.21 -2.60 -15.20
N TYR A 94 -17.88 -2.57 -15.29
CA TYR A 94 -17.15 -3.03 -16.47
C TYR A 94 -17.30 -4.53 -16.71
N TYR A 95 -17.36 -5.32 -15.64
CA TYR A 95 -17.53 -6.77 -15.73
C TYR A 95 -18.99 -7.23 -15.64
N ASN A 96 -19.96 -6.30 -15.60
CA ASN A 96 -21.39 -6.58 -15.44
C ASN A 96 -21.71 -7.49 -14.23
N GLN A 97 -21.02 -7.26 -13.10
CA GLN A 97 -21.17 -8.02 -11.87
C GLN A 97 -22.15 -7.34 -10.90
N SER A 98 -22.84 -8.16 -10.10
CA SER A 98 -23.76 -7.70 -9.05
C SER A 98 -23.00 -7.26 -7.79
N ASP A 99 -23.57 -6.33 -7.02
CA ASP A 99 -23.06 -5.94 -5.70
C ASP A 99 -23.43 -6.93 -4.57
N GLU A 100 -24.21 -7.97 -4.89
CA GLU A 100 -24.53 -9.08 -3.98
C GLU A 100 -23.32 -9.98 -3.67
N GLY A 101 -22.27 -9.91 -4.49
CA GLY A 101 -21.02 -10.64 -4.33
C GLY A 101 -19.95 -9.88 -3.54
N SER A 102 -18.99 -10.62 -2.98
CA SER A 102 -17.75 -10.05 -2.44
C SER A 102 -16.73 -9.93 -3.56
N HIS A 103 -16.14 -8.76 -3.71
CA HIS A 103 -15.21 -8.43 -4.79
C HIS A 103 -13.93 -7.84 -4.22
N THR A 104 -12.80 -8.15 -4.85
CA THR A 104 -11.50 -7.71 -4.37
C THR A 104 -10.78 -6.87 -5.41
N PHE A 105 -10.34 -5.68 -5.01
CA PHE A 105 -9.47 -4.81 -5.78
C PHE A 105 -8.17 -4.61 -5.03
N GLN A 106 -7.05 -4.70 -5.73
CA GLN A 106 -5.73 -4.56 -5.14
C GLN A 106 -4.87 -3.60 -5.95
N ARG A 107 -4.05 -2.83 -5.24
CA ARG A 107 -3.06 -1.94 -5.82
C ARG A 107 -1.73 -2.18 -5.13
N MET A 108 -0.71 -2.44 -5.92
CA MET A 108 0.67 -2.62 -5.46
C MET A 108 1.53 -1.56 -6.13
N TYR A 109 2.30 -0.81 -5.34
CA TYR A 109 3.16 0.24 -5.88
C TYR A 109 4.41 0.44 -5.04
N GLY A 110 5.44 1.01 -5.64
CA GLY A 110 6.70 1.17 -4.96
C GLY A 110 7.86 1.51 -5.87
N CYS A 111 9.06 1.39 -5.31
CA CYS A 111 10.30 1.64 -6.03
C CYS A 111 11.43 0.72 -5.55
N GLU A 112 12.43 0.60 -6.42
CA GLU A 112 13.73 0.02 -6.13
C GLU A 112 14.79 1.12 -6.22
N VAL A 113 15.71 1.11 -5.24
CA VAL A 113 16.90 1.95 -5.25
C VAL A 113 18.14 1.08 -5.21
N GLY A 114 19.17 1.46 -5.95
CA GLY A 114 20.43 0.73 -6.03
C GLY A 114 21.30 0.90 -4.78
N PRO A 115 22.44 0.18 -4.72
CA PRO A 115 23.42 0.30 -3.63
C PRO A 115 23.98 1.71 -3.43
N ASP A 116 23.94 2.55 -4.47
CA ASP A 116 24.36 3.95 -4.46
C ASP A 116 23.22 4.92 -4.09
N GLY A 117 22.05 4.39 -3.72
CA GLY A 117 20.85 5.14 -3.38
C GLY A 117 20.13 5.76 -4.57
N ARG A 118 20.56 5.48 -5.81
CA ARG A 118 19.88 6.00 -7.00
C ARG A 118 18.65 5.17 -7.33
N PHE A 119 17.62 5.85 -7.82
CA PHE A 119 16.43 5.21 -8.35
C PHE A 119 16.78 4.24 -9.49
N LEU A 120 16.27 3.02 -9.41
CA LEU A 120 16.43 2.01 -10.46
C LEU A 120 15.11 1.77 -11.19
N SER A 121 14.04 1.52 -10.45
CA SER A 121 12.73 1.21 -11.04
C SER A 121 11.59 1.65 -10.12
N GLY A 122 10.44 1.88 -10.73
CA GLY A 122 9.18 2.15 -10.05
C GLY A 122 8.11 1.24 -10.64
N TYR A 123 7.13 0.88 -9.85
CA TYR A 123 6.05 0.01 -10.29
C TYR A 123 4.72 0.44 -9.71
N VAL A 124 3.67 0.24 -10.49
CA VAL A 124 2.27 0.31 -10.08
C VAL A 124 1.56 -0.84 -10.79
N GLN A 125 0.89 -1.69 -10.03
CA GLN A 125 0.15 -2.84 -10.53
C GLN A 125 -1.23 -2.84 -9.87
N LEU A 126 -2.26 -3.02 -10.67
CA LEU A 126 -3.64 -3.17 -10.23
C LEU A 126 -4.09 -4.60 -10.54
N ALA A 127 -4.79 -5.21 -9.59
CA ALA A 127 -5.42 -6.51 -9.75
C ALA A 127 -6.89 -6.45 -9.33
N TYR A 128 -7.72 -7.23 -10.00
CA TYR A 128 -9.14 -7.38 -9.72
C TYR A 128 -9.48 -8.87 -9.66
N GLU A 129 -10.17 -9.31 -8.60
CA GLU A 129 -10.46 -10.73 -8.34
C GLU A 129 -9.22 -11.63 -8.33
N GLY A 130 -8.08 -11.10 -7.86
CA GLY A 130 -6.80 -11.82 -7.84
C GLY A 130 -6.14 -12.00 -9.21
N MET A 131 -6.73 -11.45 -10.28
CA MET A 131 -6.18 -11.47 -11.63
C MET A 131 -5.54 -10.11 -11.95
N ASP A 132 -4.42 -10.15 -12.67
CA ASP A 132 -3.78 -8.93 -13.18
C ASP A 132 -4.77 -8.12 -14.04
N TYR A 133 -4.84 -6.81 -13.78
CA TYR A 133 -5.73 -5.89 -14.50
C TYR A 133 -4.93 -4.92 -15.38
N ILE A 134 -4.12 -4.06 -14.77
CA ILE A 134 -3.23 -3.14 -15.50
C ILE A 134 -1.95 -2.89 -14.68
N ALA A 135 -0.83 -2.76 -15.37
CA ALA A 135 0.45 -2.42 -14.78
C ALA A 135 1.09 -1.24 -15.52
N LEU A 136 1.84 -0.42 -14.79
CA LEU A 136 2.70 0.60 -15.36
C LEU A 136 3.92 -0.08 -16.02
N ASN A 137 4.19 0.30 -17.28
CA ASN A 137 5.33 -0.19 -18.06
C ASN A 137 6.67 0.40 -17.60
#